data_AF-A0A7J9GQI5-F1
#
_entry.id   AF-A0A7J9GQI5-F1
#
_cell.length_a   1.000
_cell.length_b   1.000
_cell.length_c   1.000
_cell.angle_alpha   90.00
_cell.angle_beta   90.00
_cell.angle_gamma   90.00
#
_symmetry.space_group_name_H-M   'P 1'
#
loop_
_entity.id
_entity.type
_entity.pdbx_description
1 polymer ?
#
loop_
_entity_poly.entity_id
_entity_poly.type
_entity_poly.pdbx_seq_one_letter_code
_entity_poly.pdbx_strand_id
1 'polypeptide(L)' 'MHTFSYLPRDLNFIDHTSNIGWKEFQRAKPIIIDPGLYSMRKADVFWVTQKRSVPTAFKLFTGKRR' A
#
# COMPACT_ATOMS: atom_id res chain seq x y z
N MET A 1 29.11 -14.30 -5.43
CA MET A 1 28.17 -13.19 -5.13
C MET A 1 27.01 -13.71 -4.28
N HIS A 2 27.04 -13.55 -2.96
CA HIS A 2 25.92 -13.94 -2.07
C HIS A 2 25.63 -12.80 -1.08
N THR A 3 25.03 -11.72 -1.55
CA THR A 3 24.72 -10.50 -0.76
C THR A 3 23.83 -10.78 0.46
N PHE A 4 23.02 -11.84 0.43
CA PHE A 4 22.07 -12.18 1.49
C PHE A 4 22.40 -13.45 2.28
N SER A 5 23.58 -14.05 2.08
CA SER A 5 23.96 -15.30 2.78
C SER A 5 24.11 -15.15 4.30
N TYR A 6 24.39 -13.93 4.79
CA TYR A 6 24.55 -13.63 6.21
C TYR A 6 23.25 -13.20 6.90
N LEU A 7 22.14 -13.07 6.17
CA LEU A 7 20.87 -12.69 6.78
C LEU A 7 20.21 -13.90 7.44
N PRO A 8 19.60 -13.72 8.63
CA PRO A 8 18.77 -14.76 9.24
C PRO A 8 17.65 -15.19 8.29
N ARG A 9 17.42 -16.50 8.15
CA ARG A 9 16.39 -17.04 7.25
C ARG A 9 14.97 -16.74 7.73
N ASP A 10 14.82 -16.39 9.00
CA ASP A 10 13.58 -15.99 9.69
C ASP A 10 13.37 -14.48 9.73
N LEU A 11 14.22 -13.70 9.04
CA LEU A 11 14.06 -12.25 8.96
C LEU A 11 12.79 -11.88 8.19
N ASN A 12 11.77 -11.44 8.91
CA ASN A 12 10.53 -10.92 8.35
C ASN A 12 10.40 -9.42 8.64
N PHE A 13 10.21 -8.62 7.59
CA PHE A 13 9.99 -7.18 7.70
C PHE A 13 8.52 -6.79 7.85
N ILE A 14 7.60 -7.77 7.79
CA ILE A 14 6.15 -7.58 7.91
C ILE A 14 5.76 -7.63 9.39
N ASP A 15 5.17 -6.54 9.87
CA ASP A 15 4.50 -6.52 11.17
C ASP A 15 3.10 -7.12 11.01
N HIS A 16 2.77 -8.15 11.79
CA HIS A 16 1.50 -8.90 11.70
C HIS A 16 0.35 -8.19 12.43
N THR A 17 0.53 -6.93 12.81
CA THR A 17 -0.53 -6.08 13.33
C THR A 17 -1.26 -5.33 12.22
N SER A 18 -2.58 -5.33 12.28
CA SER A 18 -3.43 -4.47 11.45
C SER A 18 -3.48 -3.03 11.95
N ASN A 19 -2.79 -2.71 13.06
CA ASN A 19 -2.72 -1.34 13.58
C ASN A 19 -1.65 -0.54 12.83
N ILE A 20 -2.07 0.11 11.76
CA ILE A 20 -1.21 0.85 10.83
C ILE A 20 -1.20 2.38 11.10
N GLY A 21 -1.96 2.86 12.08
CA GLY A 21 -1.95 4.24 12.57
C GLY A 21 -2.08 5.30 11.45
N TRP A 22 -1.24 6.33 11.50
CA TRP A 22 -1.27 7.45 10.52
C TRP A 22 -1.06 7.02 9.07
N LYS A 23 -0.41 5.87 8.83
CA LYS A 23 -0.19 5.36 7.47
C LYS A 23 -1.49 4.92 6.80
N GLU A 24 -2.50 4.54 7.57
CA GLU A 24 -3.83 4.21 7.03
C GLU A 24 -4.44 5.39 6.29
N PHE A 25 -4.41 6.56 6.92
CA PHE A 25 -4.99 7.77 6.36
C PHE A 25 -4.28 8.20 5.07
N GLN A 26 -2.96 7.98 5.00
CA GLN A 26 -2.15 8.36 3.85
C GLN A 26 -2.11 7.30 2.74
N ARG A 27 -2.42 6.03 3.02
CA ARG A 27 -2.22 4.93 2.04
C ARG A 27 -3.48 4.13 1.71
N ALA A 28 -4.44 4.02 2.63
CA ALA A 28 -5.64 3.21 2.42
C ALA A 28 -6.83 4.03 1.89
N LYS A 29 -6.92 5.29 2.33
CA LYS A 29 -8.05 6.20 2.08
C LYS A 29 -7.97 7.07 0.82
N PRO A 30 -6.79 7.43 0.27
CA PRO A 30 -6.73 8.17 -0.97
C PRO A 30 -7.37 7.43 -2.16
N ILE A 31 -7.88 8.21 -3.12
CA ILE A 31 -8.52 7.70 -4.34
C ILE A 31 -7.77 8.24 -5.54
N ILE A 32 -7.52 7.36 -6.49
CA ILE A 32 -6.91 7.65 -7.79
C ILE A 32 -7.94 7.33 -8.87
N ILE A 33 -8.03 8.17 -9.89
CA ILE A 33 -8.80 7.90 -11.10
C ILE A 33 -7.83 7.62 -12.24
N ASP A 34 -8.02 6.46 -12.87
CA ASP A 34 -7.28 6.04 -14.06
C ASP A 34 -8.24 5.99 -15.26
N PRO A 35 -8.20 6.99 -16.16
CA PRO A 35 -9.00 7.00 -17.39
C PRO A 35 -8.77 5.78 -18.28
N GLY A 36 -7.59 5.15 -18.21
CA GLY A 36 -7.28 3.94 -18.98
C GLY A 36 -8.15 2.73 -18.62
N LEU A 37 -8.84 2.75 -17.47
CA LEU A 37 -9.75 1.68 -17.07
C LEU A 37 -11.16 1.79 -17.68
N TYR A 38 -11.56 2.97 -18.17
CA TYR A 38 -12.94 3.20 -18.65
C TYR A 38 -13.05 4.07 -19.91
N SER A 39 -11.94 4.62 -20.42
CA SER A 39 -11.90 5.47 -21.61
C SER A 39 -10.93 4.92 -22.65
N MET A 40 -11.33 4.99 -23.92
CA MET A 40 -10.43 4.65 -25.05
C MET A 40 -9.36 5.72 -25.28
N ARG A 41 -9.59 6.96 -24.83
CA ARG A 41 -8.60 8.03 -24.88
C ARG A 41 -7.68 7.91 -23.68
N LYS A 42 -6.38 7.73 -23.96
CA LYS A 42 -5.34 7.80 -22.93
C LYS A 42 -5.29 9.22 -22.35
N ALA A 43 -5.29 9.29 -21.03
CA ALA A 43 -5.08 10.49 -20.24
C ALA A 43 -4.36 10.08 -18.96
N ASP A 44 -3.69 11.05 -18.34
CA ASP A 44 -2.91 10.79 -17.13
C ASP A 44 -3.80 10.43 -15.94
N VAL A 45 -3.22 9.62 -15.06
CA VAL A 45 -3.79 9.26 -13.78
C VAL A 45 -3.78 10.48 -12.85
N PHE A 46 -4.87 10.71 -12.13
CA PHE A 46 -4.97 11.86 -11.23
C PHE A 46 -5.58 11.51 -9.86
N TRP A 47 -5.20 12.31 -8.88
CA TRP A 47 -5.70 12.23 -7.51
C TRP A 47 -6.95 13.09 -7.35
N VAL A 48 -7.87 12.62 -6.51
CA VAL A 48 -9.02 13.41 -6.08
C VAL A 48 -8.89 13.80 -4.61
N THR A 49 -9.56 14.89 -4.22
CA THR A 49 -9.50 15.41 -2.85
C THR A 49 -10.34 14.57 -1.90
N GLN A 50 -11.39 13.91 -2.41
CA GLN A 50 -12.24 13.00 -1.65
C GLN A 50 -11.47 11.76 -1.19
N LYS A 51 -11.81 11.29 0.01
CA LYS A 51 -11.24 10.09 0.62
C LYS A 51 -12.33 9.06 0.85
N ARG A 52 -11.99 7.79 0.66
CA ARG A 52 -12.89 6.67 0.99
C ARG A 52 -12.69 6.20 2.43
N SER A 53 -13.63 5.38 2.90
CA SER A 53 -13.45 4.58 4.10
C SER A 53 -12.34 3.53 3.91
N VAL A 54 -11.84 3.00 5.02
CA VAL A 54 -10.84 1.92 4.98
C VAL A 54 -11.50 0.67 4.39
N PRO A 55 -10.88 -0.01 3.41
CA PRO A 55 -11.41 -1.26 2.89
C PRO A 55 -11.55 -2.31 3.99
N THR A 56 -12.70 -3.00 4.01
CA THR A 56 -12.98 -4.07 4.99
C THR A 56 -12.86 -5.47 4.39
N ALA A 57 -12.74 -5.58 3.06
CA ALA A 57 -12.62 -6.85 2.35
C ALA A 57 -11.27 -7.56 2.59
N PHE A 58 -10.25 -6.86 3.09
CA PHE A 58 -8.92 -7.41 3.36
C PHE A 58 -8.24 -6.69 4.53
N LYS A 59 -7.25 -7.33 5.15
CA LYS A 59 -6.42 -6.74 6.21
C LYS A 59 -5.20 -6.04 5.61
N LEU A 60 -4.89 -4.86 6.13
CA LEU A 60 -3.69 -4.10 5.79
C LEU A 60 -2.58 -4.37 6.79
N PHE A 61 -1.39 -4.69 6.28
CA PHE A 61 -0.17 -4.84 7.07
C PHE A 61 0.87 -3.86 6.55
N THR A 62 1.67 -3.27 7.45
CA THR A 62 2.82 -2.46 7.05
C THR A 62 4.07 -3.03 7.64
N GLY A 63 5.12 -3.13 6.84
CA GLY A 63 6.42 -3.44 7.37
C GLY A 63 6.98 -2.32 8.25
N LYS A 64 7.65 -2.70 9.34
CA LYS A 64 8.45 -1.79 10.15
C LYS A 64 9.91 -2.17 9.94
N ARG A 65 10.76 -1.18 9.66
CA ARG A 65 12.21 -1.40 9.74
C ARG A 65 12.55 -1.50 11.23
N ARG A 66 13.11 -2.63 11.63
CA ARG A 66 13.89 -2.74 12.86
C ARG A 66 15.32 -2.27 12.55
#